data_AF-A0A543E640-F1
#
_entry.id   AF-A0A543E640-F1
#
_cell.length_a   1.000
_cell.length_b   1.000
_cell.length_c   1.000
_cell.angle_alpha   90.00
_cell.angle_beta   90.00
_cell.angle_gamma   90.00
#
_symmetry.space_group_name_H-M   'P 1'
#
loop_
_entity.id
_entity.type
_entity.pdbx_description
1 polymer ?
#
loop_
_entity_poly.entity_id
_entity_poly.type
_entity_poly.pdbx_seq_one_letter_code
_entity_poly.pdbx_strand_id
1 'polypeptide(L)'
;MALKTTPWDSAEYLKTEADITAYLDACFEEAGDDPAFLVHALGVAARARNMSQLARDTGLTREGLYKALSSDGNPSFGTVLKVAGAMGYRFALVSKRAKASRKAGKRTVAPDAPKGAGKRSVAQAKQR
;
A
#
# COMPACT_ATOMS: atom_id res chain seq x y z
N MET A 1 -30.69 -30.41 4.97
CA MET A 1 -31.12 -29.00 4.81
C MET A 1 -30.18 -28.34 3.82
N ALA A 2 -30.71 -27.68 2.79
CA ALA A 2 -29.87 -26.95 1.83
C ALA A 2 -29.48 -25.58 2.41
N LEU A 3 -28.20 -25.24 2.34
CA LEU A 3 -27.67 -23.94 2.74
C LEU A 3 -28.13 -22.89 1.72
N LYS A 4 -28.66 -21.76 2.20
CA LYS A 4 -28.97 -20.60 1.34
C LYS A 4 -27.72 -19.74 1.22
N THR A 5 -27.22 -19.56 0.01
CA THR A 5 -26.06 -18.70 -0.28
C THR A 5 -26.50 -17.51 -1.13
N THR A 6 -25.85 -16.37 -0.95
CA THR A 6 -26.00 -15.18 -1.79
C THR A 6 -24.74 -14.96 -2.62
N PRO A 7 -24.84 -14.34 -3.81
CA PRO A 7 -23.66 -13.90 -4.56
C PRO A 7 -22.81 -12.94 -3.71
N TRP A 8 -21.49 -13.07 -3.81
CA TRP A 8 -20.56 -12.19 -3.11
C TRP A 8 -20.29 -10.93 -3.93
N ASP A 9 -20.44 -9.75 -3.32
CA ASP A 9 -20.01 -8.47 -3.88
C ASP A 9 -19.12 -7.74 -2.88
N SER A 10 -17.81 -7.66 -3.17
CA SER A 10 -16.83 -7.00 -2.31
C SER A 10 -17.18 -5.52 -2.06
N ALA A 11 -17.85 -4.84 -3.00
CA ALA A 11 -18.20 -3.43 -2.85
C ALA A 11 -19.11 -3.16 -1.64
N GLU A 12 -19.92 -4.12 -1.21
CA GLU A 12 -20.82 -3.98 -0.06
C GLU A 12 -20.09 -3.94 1.29
N TYR A 13 -18.84 -4.40 1.32
CA TYR A 13 -18.03 -4.54 2.53
C TYR A 13 -16.93 -3.48 2.66
N LEU A 14 -16.62 -2.74 1.59
CA LEU A 14 -15.64 -1.66 1.61
C LEU A 14 -16.27 -0.36 2.14
N LYS A 15 -16.30 -0.20 3.47
CA LYS A 15 -17.03 0.90 4.14
C LYS A 15 -16.14 2.09 4.47
N THR A 16 -14.85 1.86 4.63
CA THR A 16 -13.89 2.89 5.01
C THR A 16 -12.80 3.05 3.96
N GLU A 17 -12.13 4.19 3.99
CA GLU A 17 -10.96 4.45 3.14
C GLU A 17 -9.83 3.45 3.38
N ALA A 18 -9.67 2.99 4.62
CA ALA A 18 -8.70 1.97 4.96
C ALA A 18 -9.04 0.63 4.29
N ASP A 19 -10.32 0.23 4.26
CA ASP A 19 -10.77 -1.00 3.60
C ASP A 19 -10.49 -0.93 2.10
N ILE A 20 -10.83 0.20 1.46
CA ILE A 20 -10.59 0.40 0.03
C ILE A 20 -9.10 0.35 -0.29
N THR A 21 -8.27 0.99 0.53
CA THR A 21 -6.82 0.98 0.35
C THR A 21 -6.25 -0.43 0.46
N ALA A 22 -6.62 -1.16 1.52
CA ALA A 22 -6.17 -2.53 1.72
C ALA A 22 -6.65 -3.48 0.61
N TYR A 23 -7.88 -3.30 0.14
CA TYR A 23 -8.44 -4.05 -0.98
C TYR A 23 -7.67 -3.81 -2.28
N LEU A 24 -7.44 -2.53 -2.64
CA LEU A 24 -6.70 -2.19 -3.85
C LEU A 24 -5.25 -2.68 -3.78
N ASP A 25 -4.59 -2.56 -2.63
CA ASP A 25 -3.21 -3.05 -2.44
C ASP A 25 -3.14 -4.57 -2.68
N ALA A 26 -4.02 -5.34 -2.04
CA ALA A 26 -4.11 -6.80 -2.24
C ALA A 26 -4.43 -7.16 -3.70
N CYS A 27 -5.35 -6.44 -4.35
CA CYS A 27 -5.66 -6.66 -5.76
C CYS A 27 -4.45 -6.36 -6.67
N PHE A 28 -3.70 -5.29 -6.42
CA PHE A 28 -2.54 -4.94 -7.23
C PHE A 28 -1.35 -5.89 -7.01
N GLU A 29 -1.22 -6.48 -5.82
CA GLU A 29 -0.24 -7.54 -5.56
C GLU A 29 -0.57 -8.84 -6.31
N GLU A 30 -1.85 -9.22 -6.36
CA GLU A 30 -2.31 -10.46 -7.01
C GLU A 30 -2.45 -10.34 -8.54
N ALA A 31 -2.75 -9.15 -9.06
CA ALA A 31 -3.07 -8.93 -10.48
C ALA A 31 -1.98 -9.38 -11.46
N GLY A 32 -0.70 -9.40 -11.02
CA GLY A 32 0.43 -9.72 -11.90
C GLY A 32 0.48 -8.81 -13.12
N ASP A 33 0.26 -9.39 -14.31
CA ASP A 33 0.24 -8.69 -15.60
C ASP A 33 -1.19 -8.61 -16.21
N ASP A 34 -2.26 -8.78 -15.42
CA ASP A 34 -3.66 -8.71 -15.88
C ASP A 34 -4.27 -7.29 -15.70
N PRO A 35 -4.42 -6.50 -16.79
CA PRO A 35 -5.01 -5.17 -16.70
C PRO A 35 -6.53 -5.19 -16.47
N ALA A 36 -7.25 -6.23 -16.91
CA ALA A 36 -8.69 -6.33 -16.72
C ALA A 36 -9.03 -6.52 -15.25
N PHE A 37 -8.23 -7.32 -14.54
CA PHE A 37 -8.34 -7.49 -13.09
C PHE A 37 -8.15 -6.16 -12.34
N LEU A 38 -7.12 -5.38 -12.70
CA LEU A 38 -6.87 -4.07 -12.08
C LEU A 38 -8.01 -3.09 -12.32
N VAL A 39 -8.54 -3.03 -13.54
CA VAL A 39 -9.70 -2.19 -13.89
C VAL A 39 -10.92 -2.61 -13.08
N HIS A 40 -11.18 -3.92 -12.97
CA HIS A 40 -12.29 -4.45 -12.19
C HIS A 40 -12.17 -4.08 -10.70
N ALA A 41 -10.98 -4.25 -10.11
CA ALA A 41 -10.73 -3.87 -8.72
C ALA A 41 -10.98 -2.37 -8.48
N LEU A 42 -10.53 -1.52 -9.41
CA LEU A 42 -10.80 -0.08 -9.36
C LEU A 42 -12.31 0.21 -9.47
N GLY A 43 -13.03 -0.54 -10.30
CA GLY A 43 -14.49 -0.47 -10.42
C GLY A 43 -15.23 -0.83 -9.13
N VAL A 44 -14.80 -1.90 -8.44
CA VAL A 44 -15.35 -2.30 -7.13
C VAL A 44 -15.14 -1.18 -6.10
N ALA A 45 -13.91 -0.66 -6.00
CA ALA A 45 -13.57 0.44 -5.10
C ALA A 45 -14.37 1.72 -5.43
N ALA A 46 -14.52 2.05 -6.71
CA ALA A 46 -15.30 3.20 -7.18
C ALA A 46 -16.78 3.09 -6.82
N ARG A 47 -17.37 1.89 -6.92
CA ARG A 47 -18.76 1.63 -6.50
C ARG A 47 -18.95 1.83 -5.00
N ALA A 48 -18.02 1.37 -4.18
CA ALA A 48 -18.06 1.54 -2.74
C ALA A 48 -18.01 3.02 -2.29
N ARG A 49 -17.28 3.87 -3.02
CA ARG A 49 -17.00 5.27 -2.65
C ARG A 49 -18.04 6.30 -3.11
N ASN A 50 -19.14 5.87 -3.72
CA ASN A 50 -20.20 6.70 -4.34
C ASN A 50 -19.87 7.22 -5.76
N MET A 51 -20.39 6.53 -6.76
CA MET A 51 -20.19 6.82 -8.19
C MET A 51 -20.65 8.22 -8.65
N SER A 52 -21.61 8.84 -7.94
CA SER A 52 -22.10 10.19 -8.27
C SER A 52 -21.06 11.27 -8.02
N GLN A 53 -20.37 11.15 -6.89
CA GLN A 53 -19.33 12.10 -6.53
C GLN A 53 -18.14 11.90 -7.46
N LEU A 54 -17.76 10.64 -7.70
CA LEU A 54 -16.70 10.28 -8.64
C LEU A 54 -16.94 10.80 -10.07
N ALA A 55 -18.18 10.72 -10.58
CA ALA A 55 -18.55 11.28 -11.87
C ALA A 55 -18.27 12.79 -11.96
N ARG A 56 -18.60 13.54 -10.90
CA ARG A 56 -18.36 14.99 -10.82
C ARG A 56 -16.87 15.30 -10.77
N ASP A 57 -16.13 14.58 -9.94
CA ASP A 57 -14.70 14.81 -9.71
C ASP A 57 -13.85 14.42 -10.92
N THR A 58 -14.28 13.41 -11.69
CA THR A 58 -13.58 12.96 -12.90
C THR A 58 -14.01 13.68 -14.18
N GLY A 59 -15.15 14.39 -14.15
CA GLY A 59 -15.78 14.98 -15.34
C GLY A 59 -16.36 13.94 -16.30
N LEU A 60 -16.65 12.72 -15.82
CA LEU A 60 -17.21 11.62 -16.60
C LEU A 60 -18.68 11.40 -16.25
N THR A 61 -19.46 10.84 -17.17
CA THR A 61 -20.83 10.44 -16.85
C THR A 61 -20.83 9.19 -15.98
N ARG A 62 -21.84 9.04 -15.11
CA ARG A 62 -22.03 7.82 -14.31
C ARG A 62 -22.11 6.56 -15.18
N GLU A 63 -22.85 6.63 -16.29
CA GLU A 63 -22.96 5.54 -17.26
C GLU A 63 -21.61 5.22 -17.90
N GLY A 64 -20.83 6.26 -18.24
CA GLY A 64 -19.47 6.11 -18.75
C GLY A 64 -18.55 5.42 -17.75
N LEU A 65 -18.63 5.78 -16.47
CA LEU A 65 -17.88 5.11 -15.40
C LEU A 65 -18.29 3.64 -15.25
N TYR A 66 -19.59 3.33 -15.24
CA TYR A 66 -20.06 1.94 -15.15
C TYR A 66 -19.59 1.10 -16.33
N LYS A 67 -19.65 1.64 -17.55
CA LYS A 67 -19.19 0.93 -18.75
C LYS A 67 -17.67 0.80 -18.82
N ALA A 68 -16.94 1.81 -18.37
CA ALA A 68 -15.49 1.84 -18.42
C ALA A 68 -14.85 0.91 -17.37
N LEU A 69 -15.49 0.76 -16.20
CA LEU A 69 -14.97 -0.01 -15.07
C LEU A 69 -15.72 -1.35 -14.86
N SER A 70 -16.54 -1.77 -15.82
CA SER A 70 -17.18 -3.10 -15.79
C SER A 70 -16.18 -4.21 -16.11
N SER A 71 -16.58 -5.46 -15.90
CA SER A 71 -15.80 -6.65 -16.22
C SER A 71 -15.36 -6.72 -17.68
N ASP A 72 -16.19 -6.21 -18.60
CA ASP A 72 -15.94 -6.13 -20.04
C ASP A 72 -15.47 -4.74 -20.49
N GLY A 73 -15.16 -3.85 -19.54
CA GLY A 73 -14.72 -2.49 -19.81
C GLY A 73 -13.32 -2.47 -20.42
N ASN A 74 -13.08 -1.53 -21.35
CA ASN A 74 -11.74 -1.23 -21.87
C ASN A 74 -11.44 0.27 -21.72
N PRO A 75 -11.22 0.76 -20.49
CA PRO A 75 -10.97 2.17 -20.26
C PRO A 75 -9.61 2.56 -20.84
N SER A 76 -9.53 3.76 -21.41
CA SER A 76 -8.22 4.33 -21.73
C SER A 76 -7.39 4.48 -20.45
N PHE A 77 -6.07 4.38 -20.54
CA PHE A 77 -5.20 4.61 -19.37
C PHE A 77 -5.43 6.00 -18.75
N GLY A 78 -5.72 7.02 -19.56
CA GLY A 78 -6.09 8.34 -19.07
C GLY A 78 -7.36 8.35 -18.22
N THR A 79 -8.34 7.51 -18.55
CA THR A 79 -9.54 7.32 -17.73
C THR A 79 -9.19 6.68 -16.38
N VAL A 80 -8.35 5.65 -16.39
CA VAL A 80 -7.87 4.98 -15.17
C VAL A 80 -7.16 5.97 -14.24
N LEU A 81 -6.26 6.80 -14.79
CA LEU A 81 -5.57 7.83 -14.02
C LEU A 81 -6.52 8.86 -13.42
N LYS A 82 -7.52 9.33 -14.17
CA LYS A 82 -8.54 10.27 -13.67
C LYS A 82 -9.33 9.67 -12.52
N VAL A 83 -9.79 8.43 -12.66
CA VAL A 83 -10.56 7.72 -11.63
C VAL A 83 -9.72 7.54 -10.37
N ALA A 84 -8.49 7.03 -10.50
CA ALA A 84 -7.58 6.86 -9.38
C ALA A 84 -7.30 8.20 -8.68
N GLY A 85 -7.04 9.27 -9.45
CA GLY A 85 -6.79 10.62 -8.92
C GLY A 85 -7.98 11.22 -8.17
N ALA A 86 -9.20 11.10 -8.72
CA ALA A 86 -10.42 11.51 -8.04
C ALA A 86 -10.67 10.68 -6.75
N MET A 87 -10.16 9.45 -6.73
CA MET A 87 -10.15 8.62 -5.54
C MET A 87 -8.99 8.93 -4.56
N GLY A 88 -8.13 9.90 -4.86
CA GLY A 88 -6.97 10.26 -4.02
C GLY A 88 -5.77 9.31 -4.16
N TYR A 89 -5.77 8.43 -5.17
CA TYR A 89 -4.67 7.52 -5.49
C TYR A 89 -3.81 8.07 -6.64
N ARG A 90 -2.58 7.56 -6.72
CA ARG A 90 -1.64 7.86 -7.81
C ARG A 90 -0.97 6.57 -8.28
N PHE A 91 -0.66 6.51 -9.57
CA PHE A 91 0.21 5.46 -10.09
C PHE A 91 1.67 5.84 -9.88
N ALA A 92 2.47 4.88 -9.43
CA ALA A 92 3.90 5.03 -9.23
C ALA A 92 4.64 3.88 -9.90
N LEU A 93 5.68 4.20 -10.67
CA LEU A 93 6.59 3.20 -11.21
C LEU A 93 7.61 2.86 -10.12
N VAL A 94 7.58 1.61 -9.67
CA VAL A 94 8.57 1.05 -8.75
C VAL A 94 9.46 0.07 -9.51
N SER A 95 10.77 0.09 -9.23
CA SER A 95 11.67 -0.87 -9.87
C SER A 95 11.33 -2.28 -9.41
N LYS A 96 11.23 -3.25 -10.33
CA LYS A 96 11.18 -4.69 -10.00
C LYS A 96 12.45 -5.20 -9.27
N ARG A 97 13.38 -4.31 -8.87
CA ARG A 97 14.67 -4.69 -8.27
C ARG A 97 14.42 -5.35 -6.90
N ALA A 98 14.91 -6.58 -6.83
CA ALA A 98 14.58 -7.64 -5.89
C ALA A 98 14.60 -7.24 -4.40
N LYS A 99 13.78 -7.96 -3.62
CA LYS A 99 14.03 -8.27 -2.20
C LYS A 99 15.39 -8.97 -2.05
N ALA A 100 16.50 -8.22 -2.13
CA ALA A 100 17.85 -8.70 -1.85
C ALA A 100 18.81 -7.51 -1.64
N SER A 101 18.67 -6.81 -0.51
CA SER A 101 19.80 -6.25 0.26
C SER A 101 19.29 -5.47 1.47
N ARG A 102 18.82 -6.20 2.50
CA ARG A 102 18.93 -5.74 3.90
C ARG A 102 19.58 -6.85 4.72
N LYS A 103 20.74 -7.32 4.29
CA LYS A 103 21.65 -8.12 5.11
C LYS A 103 23.11 -7.82 4.77
N ALA A 104 23.49 -6.56 4.85
CA ALA A 104 24.89 -6.13 4.91
C ALA A 104 24.95 -4.92 5.85
N GLY A 105 25.09 -5.20 7.14
CA GLY A 105 25.05 -4.17 8.18
C GLY A 105 25.00 -4.66 9.62
N LYS A 106 25.33 -5.93 9.93
CA LYS A 106 25.85 -6.25 11.27
C LYS A 106 27.31 -5.81 11.30
N ARG A 107 27.57 -4.50 11.46
CA ARG A 107 28.82 -4.07 12.09
C ARG A 107 28.65 -4.36 13.56
N THR A 108 29.32 -5.42 13.99
CA THR A 108 29.66 -5.69 15.39
C THR A 108 30.21 -4.40 16.00
N VAL A 109 29.45 -3.80 16.92
CA VAL A 109 30.01 -2.83 17.87
C VAL A 109 30.69 -3.69 18.93
N ALA A 110 32.03 -3.67 18.94
CA ALA A 110 32.81 -4.25 20.02
C ALA A 110 32.46 -3.53 21.34
N PRO A 111 32.45 -4.22 22.49
CA PRO A 111 32.04 -3.61 23.74
C PRO A 111 33.04 -2.54 24.20
N ASP A 112 32.47 -1.40 24.59
CA ASP A 112 33.10 -0.27 25.27
C ASP A 112 33.99 -0.74 26.43
N ALA A 113 35.29 -0.44 26.36
CA ALA A 113 36.20 -0.55 27.50
C ALA A 113 36.41 0.86 28.07
N PRO A 114 35.97 1.16 29.32
CA PRO A 114 36.23 2.47 29.90
C PRO A 114 37.70 2.57 30.33
N LYS A 115 38.48 3.37 29.58
CA LYS A 115 39.76 3.90 30.06
C LYS A 115 39.48 5.19 30.83
N GLY A 116 39.63 5.16 32.16
CA GLY A 116 39.74 6.39 32.93
C GLY A 116 39.29 6.29 34.39
N ALA A 117 40.13 5.70 35.24
CA ALA A 117 40.05 5.91 36.68
C ALA A 117 41.44 6.30 37.21
N GLY A 118 41.81 7.56 36.97
CA GLY A 118 42.82 8.22 37.78
C GLY A 118 42.14 8.80 39.01
N LYS A 119 42.52 8.35 40.21
CA LYS A 119 42.68 9.17 41.42
C LYS A 119 43.22 8.32 42.59
N ARG A 120 44.45 8.70 43.00
CA ARG A 120 44.95 8.84 44.37
C ARG A 120 45.19 7.57 45.20
N SER A 121 46.47 7.31 45.50
CA SER A 121 46.88 7.05 46.87
C SER A 121 48.27 7.66 47.12
N VAL A 122 48.33 8.43 48.21
CA VAL A 122 49.51 9.06 48.80
C VAL A 122 49.83 8.24 50.05
N ALA A 123 51.02 7.65 50.14
CA ALA A 123 51.65 7.23 51.40
C ALA A 123 53.11 6.81 51.09
N GLN A 124 54.08 7.70 51.31
CA GLN A 124 54.84 7.82 52.56
C GLN A 124 55.97 6.77 52.64
N ALA A 125 57.12 7.10 52.05
CA ALA A 125 58.38 6.43 52.32
C ALA A 125 59.02 7.08 53.55
N LYS A 126 59.08 6.34 54.66
CA LYS A 126 59.80 6.70 55.88
C LYS A 126 60.86 5.63 56.15
N GLN A 127 62.12 6.06 56.05
CA GLN A 127 63.30 5.66 56.83
C GLN A 127 63.53 4.17 57.11
N ARG A 128 64.58 3.61 56.51
CA ARG A 128 65.77 3.08 57.22
C ARG A 128 66.87 2.68 56.24
#